data_AF-A0A0U5MXC9-F1
#
_entry.id   AF-A0A0U5MXC9-F1
#
_cell.length_a   1.000
_cell.length_b   1.000
_cell.length_c   1.000
_cell.angle_alpha   90.00
_cell.angle_beta   90.00
_cell.angle_gamma   90.00
#
_symmetry.space_group_name_H-M   'P 1'
#
loop_
_entity.id
_entity.type
_entity.pdbx_description
1 polymer ?
#
loop_
_entity_poly.entity_id
_entity_poly.type
_entity_poly.pdbx_seq_one_letter_code
_entity_poly.pdbx_strand_id
1 'polypeptide(L)'
;MTVRSRFWTLAAAAIAASGPAWADQKVVRALGDGLPQPGMVFEDVRAMKLAPGRRIVCESDTDKPRLANPGLMKVQRSRGADHVRRCAVFADDGTDTWSIAGVPTALGEARLWLIFVEQGAQGRYRLAQFSLWGRNAEWDKAAGLLGAMLGEPSTRGHQLLGWQDEQHETLMFVDEKYPDEFAVAVGDVRLRKLMRSPGTAIRE
;
A
#
# COMPACT_ATOMS: atom_id res chain seq x y z
N MET A 1 -25.34 -41.99 54.66
CA MET A 1 -23.93 -41.59 54.57
C MET A 1 -23.71 -40.86 53.25
N THR A 2 -23.29 -39.61 53.37
CA THR A 2 -23.04 -38.62 52.32
C THR A 2 -21.64 -38.81 51.73
N VAL A 3 -21.50 -38.84 50.41
CA VAL A 3 -20.27 -38.41 49.72
C VAL A 3 -20.63 -37.65 48.43
N ARG A 4 -20.27 -36.36 48.41
CA ARG A 4 -20.23 -35.49 47.23
C ARG A 4 -18.85 -35.60 46.58
N SER A 5 -18.77 -35.69 45.26
CA SER A 5 -17.72 -35.07 44.42
C SER A 5 -18.32 -34.91 43.02
N ARG A 6 -18.55 -33.72 42.43
CA ARG A 6 -17.69 -32.59 42.03
C ARG A 6 -16.48 -32.98 41.17
N PHE A 7 -16.69 -33.01 39.86
CA PHE A 7 -15.67 -32.76 38.82
C PHE A 7 -16.39 -32.05 37.66
N TRP A 8 -16.49 -30.72 37.69
CA TRP A 8 -15.55 -29.73 37.12
C TRP A 8 -15.26 -29.95 35.63
N THR A 9 -15.99 -29.14 34.87
CA THR A 9 -15.85 -28.71 33.48
C THR A 9 -14.41 -28.41 33.10
N LEU A 10 -13.93 -28.98 31.99
CA LEU A 10 -12.80 -28.45 31.22
C LEU A 10 -13.26 -28.25 29.78
N ALA A 11 -14.03 -27.17 29.57
CA ALA A 11 -14.16 -26.55 28.26
C ALA A 11 -12.85 -25.81 28.00
N ALA A 12 -11.89 -26.48 27.36
CA ALA A 12 -10.68 -25.84 26.86
C ALA A 12 -11.10 -24.90 25.72
N ALA A 13 -11.31 -23.64 26.06
CA ALA A 13 -11.45 -22.55 25.12
C ALA A 13 -10.17 -22.45 24.30
N ALA A 14 -10.19 -22.96 23.09
CA ALA A 14 -9.23 -22.62 22.05
C ALA A 14 -9.46 -21.16 21.66
N ILE A 15 -8.92 -20.24 22.45
CA ILE A 15 -8.68 -18.87 22.01
C ILE A 15 -7.54 -18.99 21.01
N ALA A 16 -7.90 -19.25 19.75
CA ALA A 16 -7.01 -18.98 18.64
C ALA A 16 -6.66 -17.50 18.76
N ALA A 17 -5.43 -17.23 19.18
CA ALA A 17 -4.86 -15.90 19.23
C ALA A 17 -4.81 -15.36 17.80
N SER A 18 -5.88 -14.71 17.36
CA SER A 18 -5.85 -13.76 16.27
C SER A 18 -4.99 -12.59 16.76
N GLY A 19 -3.67 -12.73 16.61
CA GLY A 19 -2.72 -11.65 16.86
C GLY A 19 -3.16 -10.42 16.04
N PRO A 20 -3.22 -9.22 16.66
CA PRO A 20 -3.72 -8.04 15.99
C PRO A 20 -2.74 -7.60 14.91
N ALA A 21 -3.28 -6.92 13.89
CA ALA A 21 -2.65 -6.28 12.72
C ALA A 21 -1.54 -5.24 13.04
N TRP A 22 -0.61 -5.58 13.94
CA TRP A 22 0.40 -4.71 14.52
C TRP A 22 1.77 -4.87 13.88
N ALA A 23 2.02 -5.98 13.16
CA ALA A 23 3.24 -6.13 12.38
C ALA A 23 3.28 -5.13 11.21
N ASP A 24 2.13 -4.85 10.60
CA ASP A 24 2.04 -4.09 9.35
C ASP A 24 2.21 -2.59 9.54
N GLN A 25 1.61 -2.04 10.60
CA GLN A 25 1.85 -0.64 10.97
C GLN A 25 3.33 -0.41 11.29
N LYS A 26 4.03 -1.40 11.83
CA LYS A 26 5.46 -1.27 12.13
C LYS A 26 6.29 -1.22 10.86
N VAL A 27 5.97 -2.03 9.85
CA VAL A 27 6.67 -1.97 8.55
C VAL A 27 6.44 -0.63 7.88
N VAL A 28 5.20 -0.17 7.77
CA VAL A 28 4.90 1.11 7.11
C VAL A 28 5.55 2.27 7.86
N ARG A 29 5.51 2.27 9.21
CA ARG A 29 6.20 3.29 10.02
C ARG A 29 7.72 3.21 9.88
N ALA A 30 8.29 2.00 9.80
CA ALA A 30 9.72 1.82 9.57
C ALA A 30 10.15 2.35 8.20
N LEU A 31 9.28 2.25 7.19
CA LEU A 31 9.52 2.83 5.87
C LEU A 31 9.40 4.37 5.89
N GLY A 32 8.53 4.95 6.71
CA GLY A 32 8.45 6.40 6.86
C GLY A 32 7.31 6.85 7.77
N ASP A 33 7.60 7.88 8.57
CA ASP A 33 6.58 8.55 9.37
C ASP A 33 5.59 9.30 8.48
N GLY A 34 4.30 9.07 8.68
CA GLY A 34 3.23 9.71 7.92
C GLY A 34 2.86 9.04 6.60
N LEU A 35 3.45 7.88 6.27
CA LEU A 35 2.99 7.07 5.15
C LEU A 35 1.58 6.50 5.42
N PRO A 36 0.73 6.40 4.38
CA PRO A 36 -0.61 5.88 4.55
C PRO A 36 -0.59 4.36 4.76
N GLN A 37 -1.48 3.87 5.61
CA GLN A 37 -1.65 2.44 5.85
C GLN A 37 -2.56 1.83 4.79
N PRO A 38 -2.26 0.62 4.27
CA PRO A 38 -3.24 -0.15 3.52
C PRO A 38 -4.58 -0.25 4.28
N GLY A 39 -5.68 -0.19 3.55
CA GLY A 39 -7.03 -0.15 4.11
C GLY A 39 -7.55 1.24 4.53
N MET A 40 -6.71 2.29 4.56
CA MET A 40 -7.18 3.65 4.83
C MET A 40 -8.18 4.14 3.78
N VAL A 41 -9.12 4.99 4.20
CA VAL A 41 -10.13 5.59 3.32
C VAL A 41 -9.47 6.63 2.40
N PHE A 42 -9.93 6.68 1.16
CA PHE A 42 -9.38 7.58 0.14
C PHE A 42 -9.26 9.04 0.58
N GLU A 43 -10.31 9.59 1.20
CA GLU A 43 -10.31 10.99 1.64
C GLU A 43 -9.31 11.25 2.77
N ASP A 44 -9.12 10.30 3.69
CA ASP A 44 -8.13 10.42 4.77
C ASP A 44 -6.70 10.44 4.21
N VAL A 45 -6.44 9.58 3.22
CA VAL A 45 -5.13 9.56 2.54
C VAL A 45 -4.92 10.85 1.75
N ARG A 46 -5.94 11.36 1.06
CA ARG A 46 -5.88 12.65 0.37
C ARG A 46 -5.62 13.84 1.29
N ALA A 47 -6.13 13.77 2.53
CA ALA A 47 -5.95 14.80 3.54
C ALA A 47 -4.62 14.70 4.31
N MET A 48 -3.75 13.72 3.97
CA MET A 48 -2.47 13.59 4.65
C MET A 48 -1.62 14.86 4.52
N LYS A 49 -0.86 15.17 5.56
CA LYS A 49 0.05 16.30 5.55
C LYS A 49 1.29 15.95 4.72
N LEU A 50 1.44 16.63 3.59
CA LEU A 50 2.66 16.59 2.77
C LEU A 50 3.53 17.82 3.03
N ALA A 51 4.76 17.81 2.50
CA ALA A 51 5.61 18.99 2.48
C ALA A 51 4.93 20.13 1.68
N PRO A 52 5.24 21.42 1.98
CA PRO A 52 4.66 22.55 1.26
C PRO A 52 4.81 22.42 -0.27
N GLY A 53 3.77 22.80 -1.01
CA GLY A 53 3.76 22.73 -2.47
C GLY A 53 3.56 21.32 -3.05
N ARG A 54 3.32 20.28 -2.22
CA ARG A 54 3.03 18.91 -2.67
C ARG A 54 1.56 18.54 -2.52
N ARG A 55 1.02 17.76 -3.45
CA ARG A 55 -0.37 17.26 -3.46
C ARG A 55 -0.43 15.82 -3.97
N ILE A 56 -1.36 15.02 -3.44
CA ILE A 56 -1.77 13.75 -4.07
C ILE A 56 -2.70 14.07 -5.25
N VAL A 57 -2.29 13.67 -6.44
CA VAL A 57 -3.08 13.79 -7.68
C VAL A 57 -3.43 12.40 -8.18
N CYS A 58 -4.70 12.20 -8.52
CA CYS A 58 -5.22 10.92 -8.99
C CYS A 58 -5.59 10.98 -10.48
N GLU A 59 -5.50 9.86 -11.19
CA GLU A 59 -5.93 9.75 -12.59
C GLU A 59 -7.40 10.14 -12.80
N SER A 60 -8.24 9.99 -11.77
CA SER A 60 -9.66 10.32 -11.78
C SER A 60 -9.98 11.80 -11.49
N ASP A 61 -9.00 12.60 -11.06
CA ASP A 61 -9.26 14.00 -10.69
C ASP A 61 -9.70 14.80 -11.94
N THR A 62 -10.78 15.58 -11.84
CA THR A 62 -11.26 16.41 -12.95
C THR A 62 -10.45 17.70 -13.11
N ASP A 63 -9.83 18.15 -12.01
CA ASP A 63 -9.10 19.40 -11.83
C ASP A 63 -7.59 19.16 -11.68
N LYS A 64 -7.00 18.24 -12.47
CA LYS A 64 -5.56 17.97 -12.37
C LYS A 64 -4.75 19.23 -12.71
N PRO A 65 -3.67 19.52 -11.96
CA PRO A 65 -2.74 20.54 -12.38
C PRO A 65 -2.07 20.15 -13.71
N ARG A 66 -1.48 21.12 -14.41
CA ARG A 66 -0.70 20.86 -15.61
C ARG A 66 0.55 20.05 -15.23
N LEU A 67 0.58 18.78 -15.61
CA LEU A 67 1.71 17.90 -15.29
C LEU A 67 2.83 18.05 -16.32
N ALA A 68 4.09 18.04 -15.86
CA ALA A 68 5.27 17.97 -16.72
C ALA A 68 5.25 16.73 -17.63
N ASN A 69 4.70 15.62 -17.12
CA ASN A 69 4.43 14.42 -17.90
C ASN A 69 2.95 13.99 -17.73
N PRO A 70 2.04 14.46 -18.61
CA PRO A 70 0.62 14.12 -18.55
C PRO A 70 0.34 12.62 -18.69
N GLY A 71 1.24 11.86 -19.31
CA GLY A 71 1.09 10.42 -19.53
C GLY A 71 1.02 9.61 -18.23
N LEU A 72 1.60 10.12 -17.13
CA LEU A 72 1.62 9.47 -15.83
C LEU A 72 0.23 9.34 -15.18
N MET A 73 -0.67 10.28 -15.47
CA MET A 73 -2.03 10.33 -14.90
C MET A 73 -3.11 10.22 -15.98
N LYS A 74 -2.79 9.59 -17.11
CA LYS A 74 -3.77 9.28 -18.14
C LYS A 74 -4.66 8.13 -17.66
N VAL A 75 -5.97 8.39 -17.63
CA VAL A 75 -6.99 7.40 -17.25
C VAL A 75 -6.79 6.11 -18.04
N GLN A 76 -6.59 5.00 -17.33
CA GLN A 76 -6.53 3.69 -17.97
C GLN A 76 -7.93 3.14 -18.19
N ARG A 77 -8.32 2.94 -19.45
CA ARG A 77 -9.62 2.39 -19.85
C ARG A 77 -9.61 0.86 -19.99
N SER A 78 -8.92 0.15 -19.10
CA SER A 78 -8.97 -1.31 -19.08
C SER A 78 -10.22 -1.79 -18.33
N ARG A 79 -10.79 -2.93 -18.73
CA ARG A 79 -11.95 -3.53 -18.07
C ARG A 79 -11.61 -3.78 -16.58
N GLY A 80 -12.37 -3.19 -15.67
CA GLY A 80 -12.13 -3.25 -14.21
C GLY A 80 -11.38 -2.04 -13.62
N ALA A 81 -10.88 -1.11 -14.45
CA ALA A 81 -10.20 0.08 -13.97
C ALA A 81 -11.14 1.14 -13.36
N ASP A 82 -12.44 1.13 -13.66
CA ASP A 82 -13.39 2.10 -13.10
C ASP A 82 -13.49 2.02 -11.56
N HIS A 83 -13.22 0.83 -11.01
CA HIS A 83 -13.18 0.57 -9.57
C HIS A 83 -11.80 0.80 -8.96
N VAL A 84 -10.84 1.32 -9.72
CA VAL A 84 -9.46 1.56 -9.29
C VAL A 84 -9.12 3.02 -9.47
N ARG A 85 -8.46 3.62 -8.48
CA ARG A 85 -7.88 4.96 -8.61
C ARG A 85 -6.38 4.89 -8.38
N ARG A 86 -5.60 5.32 -9.36
CA ARG A 86 -4.16 5.46 -9.23
C ARG A 86 -3.83 6.91 -8.94
N CYS A 87 -3.02 7.13 -7.92
CA CYS A 87 -2.59 8.46 -7.52
C CYS A 87 -1.09 8.46 -7.27
N ALA A 88 -0.48 9.64 -7.35
CA ALA A 88 0.89 9.87 -6.93
C ALA A 88 1.04 11.25 -6.30
N VAL A 89 2.18 11.48 -5.67
CA VAL A 89 2.53 12.80 -5.13
C VAL A 89 3.21 13.63 -6.22
N PHE A 90 2.73 14.85 -6.41
CA PHE A 90 3.32 15.84 -7.31
C PHE A 90 3.65 17.11 -6.54
N ALA A 91 4.60 17.88 -7.04
CA ALA A 91 4.95 19.20 -6.55
C ALA A 91 4.86 20.24 -7.66
N ASP A 92 4.42 21.45 -7.31
CA ASP A 92 4.57 22.64 -8.16
C ASP A 92 6.06 23.02 -8.24
N ASP A 93 6.57 23.19 -9.46
CA ASP A 93 7.94 23.65 -9.70
C ASP A 93 8.08 25.19 -9.67
N GLY A 94 7.00 25.91 -9.38
CA GLY A 94 6.94 27.37 -9.35
C GLY A 94 6.65 27.98 -10.73
N THR A 95 6.45 27.16 -11.76
CA THR A 95 6.09 27.58 -13.13
C THR A 95 4.70 27.13 -13.55
N ASP A 96 3.83 26.84 -12.59
CA ASP A 96 2.48 26.27 -12.80
C ASP A 96 2.54 24.91 -13.53
N THR A 97 3.69 24.24 -13.45
CA THR A 97 3.89 22.89 -13.97
C THR A 97 4.24 21.96 -12.82
N TRP A 98 3.54 20.84 -12.75
CA TRP A 98 3.64 19.91 -11.64
C TRP A 98 4.44 18.68 -12.06
N SER A 99 5.48 18.36 -11.32
CA SER A 99 6.34 17.20 -11.55
C SER A 99 6.15 16.16 -10.45
N ILE A 100 6.46 14.89 -10.76
CA ILE A 100 6.39 13.84 -9.75
C ILE A 100 7.37 14.16 -8.63
N ALA A 101 6.89 14.09 -7.39
CA ALA A 101 7.68 14.45 -6.23
C ALA A 101 7.89 13.25 -5.31
N GLY A 102 9.03 13.26 -4.63
CA GLY A 102 9.30 12.31 -3.56
C GLY A 102 8.41 12.56 -2.34
N VAL A 103 8.50 11.65 -1.38
CA VAL A 103 8.15 11.85 0.02
C VAL A 103 9.33 11.38 0.87
N PRO A 104 9.56 11.96 2.05
CA PRO A 104 10.63 11.51 2.93
C PRO A 104 10.33 10.11 3.45
N THR A 105 11.34 9.23 3.40
CA THR A 105 11.29 7.85 3.88
C THR A 105 12.59 7.49 4.61
N ALA A 106 12.63 6.33 5.26
CA ALA A 106 13.86 5.76 5.80
C ALA A 106 14.94 5.52 4.73
N LEU A 107 14.55 5.49 3.45
CA LEU A 107 15.39 5.24 2.28
C LEU A 107 15.79 6.54 1.55
N GLY A 108 15.50 7.71 2.14
CA GLY A 108 15.64 9.01 1.49
C GLY A 108 14.33 9.49 0.84
N GLU A 109 14.40 10.43 -0.10
CA GLU A 109 13.22 10.83 -0.88
C GLU A 109 12.85 9.72 -1.86
N ALA A 110 11.60 9.23 -1.80
CA ALA A 110 11.09 8.18 -2.68
C ALA A 110 9.77 8.62 -3.33
N ARG A 111 9.55 8.30 -4.60
CA ARG A 111 8.28 8.63 -5.28
C ARG A 111 7.17 7.75 -4.70
N LEU A 112 6.08 8.36 -4.22
CA LEU A 112 4.95 7.65 -3.65
C LEU A 112 3.84 7.47 -4.70
N TRP A 113 3.52 6.22 -4.98
CA TRP A 113 2.37 5.82 -5.78
C TRP A 113 1.34 5.10 -4.91
N LEU A 114 0.07 5.34 -5.20
CA LEU A 114 -1.07 4.85 -4.42
C LEU A 114 -2.08 4.21 -5.37
N ILE A 115 -2.59 3.06 -4.97
CA ILE A 115 -3.66 2.35 -5.68
C ILE A 115 -4.81 2.17 -4.70
N PHE A 116 -5.94 2.79 -5.01
CA PHE A 116 -7.18 2.60 -4.28
C PHE A 116 -8.12 1.71 -5.07
N VAL A 117 -8.93 0.94 -4.35
CA VAL A 117 -10.00 0.11 -4.92
C VAL A 117 -11.33 0.48 -4.30
N GLU A 118 -12.39 0.44 -5.11
CA GLU A 118 -13.75 0.55 -4.63
C GLU A 118 -14.10 -0.68 -3.78
N GLN A 119 -14.66 -0.44 -2.59
CA GLN A 119 -15.12 -1.47 -1.69
C GLN A 119 -16.62 -1.35 -1.46
N GLY A 120 -17.36 -2.39 -1.83
CA GLY A 120 -18.82 -2.44 -1.72
C GLY A 120 -19.52 -1.67 -2.84
N ALA A 121 -20.83 -1.45 -2.67
CA ALA A 121 -21.59 -0.51 -3.49
C ALA A 121 -21.49 0.88 -2.85
N GLN A 122 -21.43 1.96 -3.65
CA GLN A 122 -21.43 3.39 -3.28
C GLN A 122 -20.11 4.17 -3.45
N GLY A 123 -19.17 3.73 -4.30
CA GLY A 123 -18.02 4.58 -4.65
C GLY A 123 -17.06 4.87 -3.49
N ARG A 124 -17.01 3.98 -2.48
CA ARG A 124 -16.10 4.11 -1.34
C ARG A 124 -14.77 3.47 -1.69
N TYR A 125 -13.71 4.26 -1.74
CA TYR A 125 -12.38 3.78 -2.10
C TYR A 125 -11.50 3.59 -0.87
N ARG A 126 -10.76 2.48 -0.84
CA ARG A 126 -9.73 2.20 0.18
C ARG A 126 -8.38 1.94 -0.46
N LEU A 127 -7.31 2.33 0.24
CA LEU A 127 -5.95 2.11 -0.21
C LEU A 127 -5.66 0.60 -0.25
N ALA A 128 -5.59 0.03 -1.45
CA ALA A 128 -5.23 -1.38 -1.61
C ALA A 128 -3.72 -1.60 -1.57
N GLN A 129 -2.95 -0.63 -2.08
CA GLN A 129 -1.50 -0.72 -2.14
C GLN A 129 -0.89 0.67 -2.22
N PHE A 130 0.26 0.88 -1.59
CA PHE A 130 1.18 1.94 -1.98
C PHE A 130 2.50 1.34 -2.46
N SER A 131 3.25 2.10 -3.25
CA SER A 131 4.64 1.76 -3.58
C SER A 131 5.54 2.97 -3.47
N LEU A 132 6.67 2.79 -2.80
CA LEU A 132 7.76 3.75 -2.70
C LEU A 132 8.83 3.39 -3.73
N TRP A 133 9.15 4.32 -4.61
CA TRP A 133 10.20 4.16 -5.61
C TRP A 133 11.43 4.94 -5.18
N GLY A 134 12.47 4.22 -4.79
CA GLY A 134 13.74 4.76 -4.32
C GLY A 134 14.89 4.44 -5.28
N ARG A 135 16.05 5.04 -5.04
CA ARG A 135 17.27 4.80 -5.84
C ARG A 135 17.82 3.40 -5.55
N ASN A 136 18.28 2.69 -6.57
CA ASN A 136 18.80 1.32 -6.44
C ASN A 136 19.97 1.20 -5.42
N ALA A 137 20.75 2.27 -5.21
CA ALA A 137 21.78 2.33 -4.17
C ALA A 137 21.25 2.09 -2.73
N GLU A 138 19.95 2.27 -2.49
CA GLU A 138 19.33 2.04 -1.18
C GLU A 138 18.68 0.65 -1.06
N TRP A 139 18.84 -0.22 -2.07
CA TRP A 139 18.26 -1.57 -2.10
C TRP A 139 18.66 -2.39 -0.86
N ASP A 140 19.95 -2.56 -0.61
CA ASP A 140 20.43 -3.41 0.50
C ASP A 140 19.96 -2.89 1.87
N LYS A 141 19.88 -1.57 2.01
CA LYS A 141 19.35 -0.92 3.21
C LYS A 141 17.86 -1.22 3.39
N ALA A 142 17.06 -1.15 2.31
CA ALA A 142 15.64 -1.51 2.35
C ALA A 142 15.44 -3.01 2.63
N ALA A 143 16.19 -3.88 1.97
CA ALA A 143 16.13 -5.32 2.20
C ALA A 143 16.48 -5.68 3.65
N GLY A 144 17.55 -5.08 4.20
CA GLY A 144 17.95 -5.29 5.59
C GLY A 144 16.90 -4.78 6.58
N LEU A 145 16.33 -3.59 6.34
CA LEU A 145 15.26 -3.03 7.16
C LEU A 145 14.02 -3.95 7.16
N LEU A 146 13.55 -4.35 5.97
CA LEU A 146 12.39 -5.23 5.84
C LEU A 146 12.66 -6.61 6.44
N GLY A 147 13.85 -7.17 6.22
CA GLY A 147 14.27 -8.43 6.82
C GLY A 147 14.30 -8.41 8.35
N ALA A 148 14.76 -7.30 8.96
CA ALA A 148 14.73 -7.13 10.41
C ALA A 148 13.29 -7.04 10.97
N MET A 149 12.35 -6.52 10.19
CA MET A 149 10.96 -6.31 10.62
C MET A 149 10.05 -7.51 10.34
N LEU A 150 10.26 -8.18 9.21
CA LEU A 150 9.38 -9.22 8.66
C LEU A 150 10.02 -10.62 8.66
N GLY A 151 11.30 -10.73 9.01
CA GLY A 151 12.06 -11.96 8.90
C GLY A 151 12.49 -12.26 7.46
N GLU A 152 12.82 -13.53 7.20
CA GLU A 152 13.28 -13.96 5.89
C GLU A 152 12.16 -13.87 4.83
N PRO A 153 12.44 -13.38 3.62
CA PRO A 153 11.45 -13.29 2.55
C PRO A 153 10.99 -14.69 2.12
N SER A 154 9.67 -14.85 1.99
CA SER A 154 9.00 -16.06 1.48
C SER A 154 9.16 -16.24 -0.03
N THR A 155 9.51 -15.16 -0.75
CA THR A 155 9.80 -15.18 -2.18
C THR A 155 11.14 -14.51 -2.45
N ARG A 156 12.01 -15.19 -3.20
CA ARG A 156 13.30 -14.64 -3.67
C ARG A 156 13.46 -14.94 -5.15
N GLY A 157 13.70 -13.89 -5.93
CA GLY A 157 14.04 -13.97 -7.33
C GLY A 157 15.17 -13.01 -7.67
N HIS A 158 15.58 -12.98 -8.93
CA HIS A 158 16.51 -11.96 -9.40
C HIS A 158 15.84 -10.59 -9.24
N GLN A 159 16.45 -9.70 -8.44
CA GLN A 159 15.94 -8.36 -8.12
C GLN A 159 14.49 -8.36 -7.59
N LEU A 160 14.09 -9.41 -6.87
CA LEU A 160 12.75 -9.55 -6.28
C LEU A 160 12.85 -10.20 -4.90
N LEU A 161 12.26 -9.55 -3.90
CA LEU A 161 12.03 -10.09 -2.56
C LEU A 161 10.55 -9.93 -2.21
N GLY A 162 9.96 -10.91 -1.54
CA GLY A 162 8.57 -10.86 -1.12
C GLY A 162 8.35 -11.43 0.27
N TRP A 163 7.49 -10.75 1.02
CA TRP A 163 6.98 -11.14 2.32
C TRP A 163 5.46 -11.08 2.27
N GLN A 164 4.79 -12.10 2.80
CA GLN A 164 3.34 -12.14 2.81
C GLN A 164 2.84 -12.81 4.09
N ASP A 165 1.78 -12.25 4.66
CA ASP A 165 0.96 -12.88 5.68
C ASP A 165 -0.52 -12.97 5.26
N GLU A 166 -1.44 -13.19 6.20
CA GLU A 166 -2.86 -13.31 5.91
C GLU A 166 -3.51 -12.01 5.45
N GLN A 167 -2.94 -10.86 5.80
CA GLN A 167 -3.53 -9.53 5.62
C GLN A 167 -2.75 -8.69 4.62
N HIS A 168 -1.42 -8.81 4.58
CA HIS A 168 -0.56 -7.93 3.81
C HIS A 168 0.46 -8.68 2.96
N GLU A 169 0.83 -8.03 1.85
CA GLU A 169 1.94 -8.42 1.00
C GLU A 169 2.89 -7.23 0.88
N THR A 170 4.17 -7.46 1.16
CA THR A 170 5.26 -6.52 0.88
C THR A 170 6.14 -7.12 -0.19
N LEU A 171 6.30 -6.41 -1.30
CA LEU A 171 7.16 -6.78 -2.41
C LEU A 171 8.24 -5.72 -2.60
N MET A 172 9.47 -6.16 -2.80
CA MET A 172 10.58 -5.31 -3.17
C MET A 172 11.13 -5.77 -4.51
N PHE A 173 11.13 -4.90 -5.52
CA PHE A 173 11.49 -5.28 -6.88
C PHE A 173 12.15 -4.16 -7.68
N VAL A 174 12.96 -4.52 -8.67
CA VAL A 174 13.45 -3.60 -9.72
C VAL A 174 12.57 -3.79 -10.96
N ASP A 175 12.05 -2.70 -11.52
CA ASP A 175 11.33 -2.72 -12.80
C ASP A 175 12.33 -2.49 -13.93
N GLU A 176 12.32 -3.33 -14.97
CA GLU A 176 13.22 -3.22 -16.12
C GLU A 176 13.14 -1.85 -16.82
N LYS A 177 12.00 -1.15 -16.73
CA LYS A 177 11.82 0.20 -17.28
C LYS A 177 12.56 1.27 -16.48
N TYR A 178 12.86 0.99 -15.21
CA TYR A 178 13.50 1.90 -14.28
C TYR A 178 14.65 1.18 -13.54
N PRO A 179 15.70 0.74 -14.25
CA PRO A 179 16.75 -0.11 -13.67
C PRO A 179 17.59 0.58 -12.58
N ASP A 180 17.57 1.92 -12.56
CA ASP A 180 18.26 2.75 -11.56
C ASP A 180 17.43 2.95 -10.28
N GLU A 181 16.21 2.41 -10.25
CA GLU A 181 15.29 2.49 -9.14
C GLU A 181 14.81 1.11 -8.70
N PHE A 182 14.30 1.04 -7.47
CA PHE A 182 13.55 -0.11 -7.00
C PHE A 182 12.27 0.37 -6.32
N ALA A 183 11.29 -0.51 -6.26
CA ALA A 183 10.03 -0.27 -5.60
C ALA A 183 9.89 -1.15 -4.35
N VAL A 184 9.44 -0.56 -3.25
CA VAL A 184 8.84 -1.27 -2.11
C VAL A 184 7.33 -1.07 -2.19
N ALA A 185 6.58 -2.11 -2.54
CA ALA A 185 5.14 -2.11 -2.59
C ALA A 185 4.56 -2.81 -1.35
N VAL A 186 3.69 -2.13 -0.62
CA VAL A 186 2.98 -2.68 0.54
C VAL A 186 1.49 -2.61 0.25
N GLY A 187 0.78 -3.73 0.37
CA GLY A 187 -0.65 -3.76 0.09
C GLY A 187 -1.43 -4.76 0.92
N ASP A 188 -2.74 -4.51 1.00
CA ASP A 188 -3.72 -5.39 1.64
C ASP A 188 -4.11 -6.49 0.65
N VAL A 189 -3.90 -7.75 1.05
CA VAL A 189 -4.13 -8.94 0.21
C VAL A 189 -5.60 -9.06 -0.23
N ARG A 190 -6.55 -8.69 0.65
CA ARG A 190 -7.98 -8.79 0.36
C ARG A 190 -8.42 -7.70 -0.60
N LEU A 191 -7.99 -6.46 -0.39
CA LEU A 191 -8.30 -5.34 -1.29
C LEU A 191 -7.63 -5.53 -2.66
N ARG A 192 -6.40 -6.05 -2.70
CA ARG A 192 -5.72 -6.34 -3.99
C ARG A 192 -6.40 -7.45 -4.80
N LYS A 193 -7.08 -8.40 -4.17
CA LYS A 193 -7.91 -9.39 -4.89
C LYS A 193 -9.08 -8.71 -5.61
N LEU A 194 -9.61 -7.60 -5.09
CA LEU A 194 -10.65 -6.82 -5.76
C LEU A 194 -10.14 -6.15 -7.04
N MET A 195 -8.85 -5.80 -7.13
CA MET A 195 -8.24 -5.27 -8.36
C MET A 195 -8.26 -6.27 -9.52
N ARG A 196 -8.20 -7.56 -9.20
CA ARG A 196 -8.15 -8.65 -10.20
C ARG A 196 -9.53 -9.21 -10.54
N SER A 197 -10.55 -8.89 -9.73
CA SER A 197 -11.91 -9.38 -9.95
C SER A 197 -12.59 -8.52 -11.02
N PRO A 198 -12.90 -9.05 -12.21
CA PRO A 198 -13.86 -8.39 -13.08
C PRO A 198 -15.17 -8.36 -12.31
N GLY A 199 -15.59 -7.15 -11.91
CA GLY A 199 -16.66 -6.90 -10.95
C GLY A 199 -17.76 -7.96 -11.00
N THR A 200 -17.91 -8.72 -9.92
CA THR A 200 -19.17 -9.39 -9.62
C THR A 200 -20.17 -8.28 -9.31
N ALA A 201 -20.71 -7.68 -10.37
CA ALA A 201 -21.96 -6.98 -10.35
C ALA A 201 -23.05 -8.01 -10.02
N ILE A 202 -23.16 -8.37 -8.75
CA ILE A 202 -24.39 -8.92 -8.21
C ILE A 202 -25.34 -7.72 -8.11
N ARG A 203 -26.01 -7.44 -9.23
CA ARG A 203 -27.31 -6.78 -9.20
C ARG A 203 -28.31 -7.86 -8.79
N GLU A 204 -28.77 -7.80 -7.55
CA GLU A 204 -30.11 -8.27 -7.17
C GLU A 204 -31.06 -7.06 -7.18
#